data_AF-A0A940IE46-F1
#
_entry.id   AF-A0A940IE46-F1
#
_cell.length_a   1.000
_cell.length_b   1.000
_cell.length_c   1.000
_cell.angle_alpha   90.00
_cell.angle_beta   90.00
_cell.angle_gamma   90.00
#
_symmetry.space_group_name_H-M   'P 1'
#
loop_
_entity.id
_entity.type
_entity.pdbx_description
1 polymer ?
#
loop_
_entity_poly.entity_id
_entity_poly.type
_entity_poly.pdbx_seq_one_letter_code
_entity_poly.pdbx_strand_id
1 'polypeptide(L)'
;MNAIKEETRPDEAATGCAAAPPERISLLPDDPYGFKSILVEAVTPTNFMSPYNPPMVETSNRLYRMLLDTPASDFEALSRVRREAEEGLHISFNVRTLYTQLMSHFSPRRYVVPYDAERFENVHRICSKLTVHKDDMSGIEDVLIGYQHDVNQRREQRRSEEQAATDDEEETHGFLYNWFAGACSAERVLVLAGIVLFAAIFVVILSCI
;
A
#
# COMPACT_ATOMS: atom_id res chain seq x y z
N MET A 1 71.18 42.67 -15.99
CA MET A 1 71.39 41.86 -17.21
C MET A 1 70.79 40.48 -16.96
N ASN A 2 69.98 40.05 -17.93
CA ASN A 2 69.16 38.84 -18.07
C ASN A 2 69.89 37.53 -17.64
N ALA A 3 69.26 36.40 -17.32
CA ALA A 3 68.04 35.82 -17.88
C ALA A 3 67.41 34.75 -16.97
N ILE A 4 66.15 34.48 -17.28
CA ILE A 4 65.18 33.53 -16.70
C ILE A 4 65.47 32.09 -17.14
N LYS A 5 65.16 31.11 -16.28
CA LYS A 5 64.71 29.78 -16.72
C LYS A 5 63.64 29.27 -15.74
N GLU A 6 62.46 28.97 -16.31
CA GLU A 6 61.28 28.34 -15.70
C GLU A 6 61.57 26.99 -15.02
N GLU A 7 60.84 26.65 -13.95
CA GLU A 7 60.04 25.42 -13.87
C GLU A 7 59.06 25.42 -12.65
N THR A 8 57.76 25.39 -12.97
CA THR A 8 56.61 24.76 -12.26
C THR A 8 56.39 24.85 -10.73
N ARG A 9 55.25 25.45 -10.34
CA ARG A 9 54.39 25.15 -9.14
C ARG A 9 53.31 24.11 -9.57
N PRO A 10 52.46 23.50 -8.71
CA PRO A 10 52.21 23.63 -7.25
C PRO A 10 52.15 22.23 -6.55
N ASP A 11 51.98 22.06 -5.24
CA ASP A 11 50.67 21.97 -4.57
C ASP A 11 50.85 21.63 -3.08
N GLU A 12 50.01 22.26 -2.26
CA GLU A 12 49.87 22.05 -0.84
C GLU A 12 49.17 20.70 -0.57
N ALA A 13 49.86 19.78 0.09
CA ALA A 13 49.26 18.55 0.59
C ALA A 13 48.45 18.84 1.88
N ALA A 14 47.21 19.32 1.69
CA ALA A 14 46.17 19.32 2.71
C ALA A 14 44.94 18.60 2.14
N THR A 15 44.89 17.27 2.29
CA THR A 15 43.75 16.42 1.92
C THR A 15 43.87 15.14 2.73
N GLY A 16 42.92 14.63 3.48
CA GLY A 16 41.57 15.05 3.82
C GLY A 16 41.06 13.93 4.74
N CYS A 17 40.46 14.28 5.88
CA CYS A 17 39.62 13.31 6.58
C CYS A 17 38.47 12.98 5.63
N ALA A 18 38.58 11.86 4.94
CA ALA A 18 37.47 11.23 4.24
C ALA A 18 36.44 10.86 5.31
N ALA A 19 35.55 11.80 5.63
CA ALA A 19 34.28 11.49 6.25
C ALA A 19 33.65 10.42 5.36
N ALA A 20 33.46 9.23 5.92
CA ALA A 20 32.73 8.17 5.28
C ALA A 20 31.42 8.77 4.72
N PRO A 21 31.02 8.42 3.47
CA PRO A 21 29.73 8.82 2.96
C PRO A 21 28.68 8.47 4.03
N PRO A 22 27.76 9.39 4.39
CA PRO A 22 26.72 9.05 5.34
C PRO A 22 26.07 7.77 4.85
N GLU A 23 26.14 6.73 5.69
CA GLU A 23 25.57 5.43 5.41
C GLU A 23 24.16 5.67 4.87
N ARG A 24 23.93 5.25 3.62
CA ARG A 24 22.60 5.29 2.98
C ARG A 24 21.63 4.76 4.01
N ILE A 25 20.76 5.64 4.52
CA ILE A 25 19.75 5.29 5.51
C ILE A 25 19.06 4.06 4.96
N SER A 26 19.30 2.94 5.64
CA SER A 26 18.78 1.65 5.24
C SER A 26 17.28 1.80 5.20
N LEU A 27 16.74 1.51 4.01
CA LEU A 27 15.33 1.43 3.67
C LEU A 27 14.49 1.13 4.91
N LEU A 28 13.60 2.03 5.31
CA LEU A 28 12.60 1.72 6.32
C LEU A 28 11.92 0.41 5.88
N PRO A 29 11.94 -0.66 6.70
CA PRO A 29 11.37 -1.96 6.31
C PRO A 29 9.87 -1.88 6.02
N ASP A 30 9.23 -0.81 6.48
CA ASP A 30 7.79 -0.57 6.37
C ASP A 30 7.39 0.36 5.22
N ASP A 31 8.28 0.73 4.29
CA ASP A 31 7.96 1.60 3.13
C ASP A 31 7.95 0.82 1.80
N PRO A 32 6.86 0.13 1.47
CA PRO A 32 6.80 -0.77 0.31
C PRO A 32 6.91 -0.07 -1.04
N TYR A 33 6.84 1.26 -1.09
CA TYR A 33 6.89 2.03 -2.34
C TYR A 33 8.05 3.04 -2.38
N GLY A 34 8.83 3.16 -1.31
CA GLY A 34 9.94 4.11 -1.20
C GLY A 34 9.50 5.57 -1.02
N PHE A 35 8.21 5.85 -0.94
CA PHE A 35 7.70 7.22 -0.90
C PHE A 35 8.05 7.92 0.42
N LYS A 36 7.84 7.24 1.56
CA LYS A 36 8.17 7.78 2.88
C LYS A 36 9.69 8.00 3.02
N SER A 37 10.50 7.08 2.49
CA SER A 37 11.96 7.16 2.56
C SER A 37 12.51 8.39 1.82
N ILE A 38 11.97 8.69 0.63
CA ILE A 38 12.32 9.89 -0.15
C ILE A 38 11.99 11.17 0.65
N LEU A 39 10.82 11.20 1.31
CA LEU A 39 10.42 12.35 2.13
C LEU A 39 11.32 12.52 3.35
N VAL A 40 11.68 11.42 4.03
CA VAL A 40 12.58 11.45 5.19
C VAL A 40 13.95 12.00 4.79
N GLU A 41 14.53 11.53 3.70
CA GLU A 41 15.84 11.99 3.21
C GLU A 41 15.83 13.49 2.88
N ALA A 42 14.76 13.97 2.22
CA ALA A 42 14.61 15.37 1.87
C ALA A 42 14.46 16.28 3.11
N VAL A 43 13.62 15.87 4.05
CA VAL A 43 13.22 16.67 5.22
C VAL A 43 14.20 16.54 6.38
N THR A 44 15.29 15.78 6.25
CA THR A 44 16.24 15.58 7.35
C THR A 44 16.89 16.91 7.79
N PRO A 45 16.84 17.27 9.09
CA PRO A 45 17.36 18.55 9.61
C PRO A 45 18.82 18.83 9.32
N THR A 46 19.64 17.78 9.18
CA THR A 46 21.07 17.90 8.83
C THR A 46 21.29 18.65 7.52
N ASN A 47 20.35 18.56 6.58
CA ASN A 47 20.43 19.23 5.28
C ASN A 47 20.36 20.77 5.39
N PHE A 48 19.82 21.28 6.50
CA PHE A 48 19.62 22.72 6.75
C PHE A 48 20.59 23.30 7.78
N MET A 49 21.56 22.49 8.23
CA MET A 49 22.58 22.94 9.19
C MET A 49 23.80 23.60 8.54
N SER A 50 23.95 23.52 7.21
CA SER A 50 25.09 24.12 6.50
C SER A 50 24.70 24.65 5.10
N PRO A 51 24.60 25.98 4.92
CA PRO A 51 24.71 27.01 5.95
C PRO A 51 23.56 26.92 6.95
N TYR A 52 23.83 27.21 8.23
CA TYR A 52 22.82 27.09 9.28
C TYR A 52 21.67 28.08 9.06
N ASN A 53 20.46 27.55 8.93
CA ASN A 53 19.24 28.34 8.77
C ASN A 53 18.21 27.97 9.85
N PRO A 54 18.12 28.74 10.96
CA PRO A 54 17.24 28.41 12.09
C PRO A 54 15.77 28.15 11.72
N PRO A 55 15.06 29.00 10.94
CA PRO A 55 13.67 28.74 10.61
C PRO A 55 13.48 27.51 9.72
N MET A 56 14.42 27.21 8.81
CA MET A 56 14.36 25.99 8.01
C MET A 56 14.63 24.74 8.86
N VAL A 57 15.58 24.80 9.79
CA VAL A 57 15.86 23.70 10.72
C VAL A 57 14.66 23.42 11.64
N GLU A 58 13.97 24.45 12.12
CA GLU A 58 12.75 24.29 12.92
C GLU A 58 11.62 23.62 12.10
N THR A 59 11.39 24.12 10.89
CA THR A 59 10.38 23.58 9.97
C THR A 59 10.68 22.13 9.62
N SER A 60 11.94 21.82 9.29
CA SER A 60 12.41 20.47 8.99
C SER A 60 12.27 19.54 10.18
N ASN A 61 12.60 19.97 11.40
CA ASN A 61 12.39 19.15 12.61
C ASN A 61 10.91 18.82 12.83
N ARG A 62 10.00 19.79 12.62
CA ARG A 62 8.56 19.57 12.72
C ARG A 62 8.09 18.52 11.72
N LEU A 63 8.42 18.70 10.44
CA LEU A 63 8.02 17.81 9.36
C LEU A 63 8.65 16.41 9.50
N TYR A 64 9.91 16.33 9.95
CA TYR A 64 10.59 15.06 10.19
C TYR A 64 9.90 14.25 11.30
N ARG A 65 9.49 14.89 12.41
CA ARG A 65 8.70 14.23 13.46
C ARG A 65 7.35 13.74 12.92
N MET A 66 6.64 14.59 12.18
CA MET A 66 5.38 14.18 11.54
C MET A 66 5.56 12.96 10.64
N LEU A 67 6.64 12.89 9.87
CA LEU A 67 6.96 11.73 9.02
C LEU A 67 7.23 10.46 9.83
N LEU A 68 7.93 10.56 10.95
CA LEU A 68 8.19 9.40 11.81
C LEU A 68 6.88 8.80 12.35
N ASP A 69 5.95 9.65 12.79
CA ASP A 69 4.67 9.24 13.34
C ASP A 69 3.65 8.79 12.27
N THR A 70 3.83 9.21 11.01
CA THR A 70 2.91 8.86 9.91
C THR A 70 3.21 7.45 9.38
N PRO A 71 2.21 6.54 9.30
CA PRO A 71 2.43 5.23 8.71
C PRO A 71 2.72 5.33 7.21
N ALA A 72 3.56 4.45 6.67
CA ALA A 72 3.94 4.49 5.26
C ALA A 72 2.76 4.18 4.30
N SER A 73 1.68 3.61 4.81
CA SER A 73 0.45 3.35 4.06
C SER A 73 -0.46 4.57 3.93
N ASP A 74 -0.25 5.63 4.71
CA ASP A 74 -1.08 6.83 4.68
C ASP A 74 -0.51 7.84 3.67
N PHE A 75 -0.78 7.59 2.39
CA PHE A 75 -0.33 8.46 1.31
C PHE A 75 -0.91 9.87 1.38
N GLU A 76 -2.07 10.05 2.00
CA GLU A 76 -2.69 11.36 2.13
C GLU A 76 -1.90 12.23 3.12
N ALA A 77 -1.55 11.67 4.28
CA ALA A 77 -0.67 12.34 5.24
C ALA A 77 0.72 12.59 4.65
N LEU A 78 1.30 11.61 3.94
CA LEU A 78 2.59 11.79 3.28
C LEU A 78 2.55 12.87 2.19
N SER A 79 1.48 12.96 1.39
CA SER A 79 1.29 14.03 0.39
C SER A 79 1.19 15.41 1.04
N ARG A 80 0.48 15.53 2.18
CA ARG A 80 0.45 16.77 2.96
C ARG A 80 1.84 17.19 3.41
N VAL A 81 2.62 16.26 3.97
CA VAL A 81 4.00 16.56 4.41
C VAL A 81 4.88 16.97 3.22
N ARG A 82 4.75 16.30 2.06
CA ARG A 82 5.47 16.73 0.84
C ARG A 82 5.15 18.18 0.49
N ARG A 83 3.87 18.55 0.41
CA ARG A 83 3.46 19.93 0.07
C ARG A 83 4.01 20.94 1.06
N GLU A 84 3.91 20.65 2.36
CA GLU A 84 4.48 21.50 3.40
C GLU A 84 6.02 21.61 3.30
N ALA A 85 6.71 20.56 2.85
CA ALA A 85 8.15 20.58 2.60
C ALA A 85 8.52 21.41 1.36
N GLU A 86 7.75 21.34 0.28
CA GLU A 86 7.96 22.18 -0.91
C GLU A 86 7.73 23.67 -0.59
N GLU A 87 6.67 23.98 0.14
CA GLU A 87 6.32 25.35 0.50
C GLU A 87 7.26 25.93 1.56
N GLY A 88 7.53 25.17 2.64
CA GLY A 88 8.26 25.64 3.80
C GLY A 88 9.78 25.50 3.72
N LEU A 89 10.28 24.49 3.01
CA LEU A 89 11.72 24.22 2.86
C LEU A 89 12.24 24.49 1.44
N HIS A 90 11.36 24.83 0.49
CA HIS A 90 11.70 25.09 -0.92
C HIS A 90 12.47 23.94 -1.58
N ILE A 91 12.15 22.71 -1.18
CA ILE A 91 12.74 21.48 -1.74
C ILE A 91 12.00 21.11 -3.03
N SER A 92 12.73 20.57 -4.01
CA SER A 92 12.13 19.93 -5.18
C SER A 92 12.33 18.42 -5.11
N PHE A 93 11.28 17.66 -5.39
CA PHE A 93 11.34 16.20 -5.36
C PHE A 93 11.58 15.61 -6.74
N ASN A 94 12.37 14.54 -6.80
CA ASN A 94 12.68 13.86 -8.05
C ASN A 94 11.59 12.86 -8.44
N VAL A 95 10.63 13.32 -9.24
CA VAL A 95 9.48 12.53 -9.72
C VAL A 95 9.91 11.26 -10.45
N ARG A 96 10.97 11.35 -11.26
CA ARG A 96 11.47 10.23 -12.07
C ARG A 96 11.97 9.06 -11.21
N THR A 97 12.59 9.36 -10.06
CA THR A 97 13.11 8.35 -9.14
C THR A 97 11.96 7.56 -8.53
N LEU A 98 10.95 8.27 -8.00
CA LEU A 98 9.74 7.67 -7.47
C LEU A 98 9.01 6.84 -8.54
N TYR A 99 8.79 7.41 -9.73
CA TYR A 99 8.15 6.70 -10.84
C TYR A 99 8.85 5.38 -11.18
N THR A 100 10.19 5.39 -11.25
CA THR A 100 10.97 4.19 -11.58
C THR A 100 10.83 3.11 -10.50
N GLN A 101 10.84 3.51 -9.22
CA GLN A 101 10.59 2.59 -8.11
C GLN A 101 9.18 2.01 -8.18
N LEU A 102 8.16 2.84 -8.39
CA LEU A 102 6.78 2.39 -8.52
C LEU A 102 6.58 1.41 -9.69
N MET A 103 7.19 1.66 -10.84
CA MET A 103 7.12 0.74 -11.99
C MET A 103 7.76 -0.63 -11.70
N SER A 104 8.81 -0.66 -10.88
CA SER A 104 9.41 -1.92 -10.42
C SER A 104 8.43 -2.72 -9.56
N HIS A 105 7.69 -2.04 -8.68
CA HIS A 105 6.69 -2.66 -7.81
C HIS A 105 5.43 -3.11 -8.56
N PHE A 106 4.89 -2.25 -9.43
CA PHE A 106 3.67 -2.50 -10.20
C PHE A 106 3.93 -3.24 -11.52
N SER A 107 4.92 -4.13 -11.58
CA SER A 107 5.21 -4.88 -12.81
C SER A 107 4.15 -5.97 -13.06
N PRO A 108 3.34 -5.89 -14.14
CA PRO A 108 2.29 -6.87 -14.43
C PRO A 108 2.86 -8.28 -14.70
N ARG A 109 4.14 -8.36 -15.10
CA ARG A 109 4.85 -9.62 -15.38
C ARG A 109 4.82 -10.60 -14.21
N ARG A 110 4.71 -10.09 -12.97
CA ARG A 110 4.66 -10.91 -11.75
C ARG A 110 3.40 -11.78 -11.65
N TYR A 111 2.34 -11.44 -12.38
CA TYR A 111 1.03 -12.10 -12.29
C TYR A 111 0.65 -12.87 -13.56
N VAL A 112 1.61 -13.02 -14.49
CA VAL A 112 1.41 -13.83 -15.70
C VAL A 112 1.66 -15.31 -15.42
N VAL A 113 2.54 -15.63 -14.45
CA VAL A 113 2.92 -17.01 -14.09
C VAL A 113 3.07 -17.13 -12.57
N PRO A 114 2.15 -17.80 -11.85
CA PRO A 114 0.85 -18.32 -12.31
C PRO A 114 -0.09 -17.18 -12.74
N TYR A 115 -0.97 -17.45 -13.71
CA TYR A 115 -1.88 -16.45 -14.25
C TYR A 115 -2.98 -16.12 -13.22
N ASP A 116 -2.96 -14.89 -12.72
CA ASP A 116 -4.00 -14.33 -11.87
C ASP A 116 -4.60 -13.12 -12.59
N ALA A 117 -5.77 -13.33 -13.21
CA ALA A 117 -6.42 -12.31 -14.04
C ALA A 117 -6.78 -11.05 -13.24
N GLU A 118 -7.30 -11.22 -12.03
CA GLU A 118 -7.75 -10.11 -11.19
C GLU A 118 -6.55 -9.26 -10.73
N ARG A 119 -5.48 -9.90 -10.25
CA ARG A 119 -4.26 -9.17 -9.83
C ARG A 119 -3.56 -8.53 -11.01
N PHE A 120 -3.49 -9.23 -12.15
CA PHE A 120 -2.91 -8.70 -13.37
C PHE A 120 -3.64 -7.43 -13.84
N GLU A 121 -4.96 -7.47 -13.92
CA GLU A 121 -5.77 -6.33 -14.36
C GLU A 121 -5.62 -5.14 -13.41
N ASN A 122 -5.66 -5.40 -12.09
CA ASN A 122 -5.47 -4.34 -11.09
C ASN A 122 -4.11 -3.66 -11.20
N VAL A 123 -3.03 -4.44 -11.34
CA VAL A 123 -1.67 -3.92 -11.47
C VAL A 123 -1.49 -3.20 -12.80
N HIS A 124 -2.03 -3.75 -13.89
CA HIS A 124 -2.00 -3.12 -15.20
C HIS A 124 -2.73 -1.77 -15.19
N ARG A 125 -3.91 -1.69 -14.57
CA ARG A 125 -4.69 -0.46 -14.39
C ARG A 125 -3.87 0.62 -13.66
N ILE A 126 -3.19 0.26 -12.57
CA ILE A 126 -2.34 1.19 -11.81
C ILE A 126 -1.14 1.64 -12.65
N CYS A 127 -0.47 0.70 -13.33
CA CYS A 127 0.66 0.99 -14.21
C CYS A 127 0.28 1.99 -15.32
N SER A 128 -0.88 1.80 -15.94
CA SER A 128 -1.41 2.69 -16.97
C SER A 128 -1.67 4.10 -16.43
N LYS A 129 -2.29 4.22 -15.24
CA LYS A 129 -2.50 5.53 -14.59
C LYS A 129 -1.17 6.21 -14.24
N LEU A 130 -0.20 5.48 -13.68
CA LEU A 130 1.12 6.02 -13.35
C LEU A 130 1.88 6.49 -14.60
N THR A 131 1.71 5.80 -15.74
CA THR A 131 2.36 6.18 -17.01
C THR A 131 1.85 7.53 -17.52
N VAL A 132 0.57 7.86 -17.30
CA VAL A 132 -0.01 9.16 -17.65
C VAL A 132 0.62 10.28 -16.81
N HIS A 133 0.88 10.03 -15.53
CA HIS A 133 1.43 11.00 -14.58
C HIS A 133 2.95 10.89 -14.36
N LYS A 134 3.70 10.32 -15.31
CA LYS A 134 5.13 9.99 -15.15
C LYS A 134 6.04 11.16 -14.72
N ASP A 135 5.66 12.39 -15.07
CA ASP A 135 6.43 13.62 -14.80
C ASP A 135 5.72 14.53 -13.77
N ASP A 136 4.58 14.11 -13.22
CA ASP A 136 3.79 14.88 -12.27
C ASP A 136 3.70 14.17 -10.92
N MET A 137 4.32 14.78 -9.90
CA MET A 137 4.33 14.26 -8.54
C MET A 137 2.91 14.17 -7.97
N SER A 138 2.07 15.18 -8.20
CA SER A 138 0.73 15.23 -7.61
C SER A 138 -0.15 14.16 -8.22
N GLY A 139 -0.07 13.97 -9.54
CA GLY A 139 -0.76 12.87 -10.22
C GLY A 139 -0.32 11.48 -9.76
N ILE A 140 0.98 11.28 -9.47
CA ILE A 140 1.45 10.00 -8.88
C ILE A 140 0.84 9.79 -7.49
N GLU A 141 0.81 10.83 -6.65
CA GLU A 141 0.20 10.78 -5.31
C GLU A 141 -1.29 10.43 -5.39
N ASP A 142 -2.05 11.07 -6.28
CA ASP A 142 -3.47 10.82 -6.45
C ASP A 142 -3.74 9.35 -6.86
N VAL A 143 -2.86 8.78 -7.69
CA VAL A 143 -2.94 7.35 -8.05
C VAL A 143 -2.66 6.45 -6.85
N LEU A 144 -1.70 6.78 -6.00
CA LEU A 144 -1.37 6.00 -4.79
C LEU A 144 -2.47 6.11 -3.72
N ILE A 145 -3.01 7.31 -3.50
CA ILE A 145 -4.15 7.55 -2.60
C ILE A 145 -5.37 6.78 -3.09
N GLY A 146 -5.69 6.87 -4.38
CA GLY A 146 -6.79 6.12 -4.97
C GLY A 146 -6.60 4.60 -4.86
N TYR A 147 -5.37 4.11 -5.04
CA TYR A 147 -5.05 2.70 -4.83
C TYR A 147 -5.27 2.26 -3.38
N GLN A 148 -4.79 3.05 -2.42
CA GLN A 148 -4.96 2.76 -1.00
C GLN A 148 -6.43 2.73 -0.60
N HIS A 149 -7.23 3.65 -1.12
CA HIS A 149 -8.68 3.69 -0.91
C HIS A 149 -9.37 2.44 -1.49
N ASP A 150 -9.05 2.06 -2.73
CA ASP A 150 -9.57 0.83 -3.35
C ASP A 150 -9.24 -0.43 -2.53
N VAL A 151 -8.01 -0.52 -1.99
CA VAL A 151 -7.59 -1.65 -1.14
C VAL A 151 -8.36 -1.68 0.17
N ASN A 152 -8.59 -0.52 0.80
CA ASN A 152 -9.34 -0.42 2.04
C ASN A 152 -10.82 -0.79 1.84
N GLN A 153 -11.46 -0.28 0.79
CA GLN A 153 -12.84 -0.63 0.46
C GLN A 153 -13.04 -2.14 0.24
N ARG A 154 -12.13 -2.79 -0.50
CA ARG A 154 -12.20 -4.25 -0.70
C ARG A 154 -11.96 -5.07 0.57
N ARG A 155 -11.26 -4.50 1.56
CA ARG A 155 -11.08 -5.15 2.86
C ARG A 155 -12.34 -5.01 3.71
N GLU A 156 -12.96 -3.85 3.70
CA GLU A 156 -14.23 -3.61 4.38
C GLU A 156 -15.35 -4.47 3.80
N GLN A 157 -15.45 -4.54 2.47
CA GLN A 157 -16.43 -5.38 1.80
C GLN A 157 -16.29 -6.85 2.19
N ARG A 158 -15.06 -7.38 2.20
CA ARG A 158 -14.82 -8.77 2.63
C ARG A 158 -15.19 -9.01 4.10
N ARG A 159 -14.92 -8.05 4.99
CA ARG A 159 -15.36 -8.15 6.40
C ARG A 159 -16.88 -8.18 6.52
N SER A 160 -17.58 -7.35 5.74
CA SER A 160 -19.05 -7.33 5.72
C SER A 160 -19.64 -8.63 5.17
N GLU A 161 -19.03 -9.20 4.11
CA GLU A 161 -19.43 -10.48 3.53
C GLU A 161 -19.17 -11.65 4.49
N GLU A 162 -18.03 -11.65 5.18
CA GLU A 162 -17.71 -12.64 6.22
C GLU A 162 -18.69 -12.57 7.40
N GLN A 163 -19.07 -11.36 7.85
CA GLN A 163 -20.06 -11.17 8.92
C GLN A 163 -21.47 -11.61 8.49
N ALA A 164 -21.88 -11.30 7.27
CA ALA A 164 -23.17 -11.77 6.74
C ALA A 164 -23.21 -13.31 6.65
N ALA A 165 -22.10 -13.94 6.25
CA ALA A 165 -22.01 -15.39 6.20
C ALA A 165 -22.11 -16.04 7.59
N THR A 166 -21.53 -15.42 8.64
CA THR A 166 -21.67 -15.94 10.01
C THR A 166 -23.07 -15.76 10.57
N ASP A 167 -23.75 -14.65 10.25
CA ASP A 167 -25.12 -14.41 10.69
C ASP A 167 -26.11 -15.38 10.03
N ASP A 168 -25.91 -15.70 8.74
CA ASP A 168 -26.70 -16.71 8.02
C ASP A 168 -26.47 -18.14 8.58
N GLU A 169 -25.24 -18.47 9.00
CA GLU A 169 -24.95 -19.74 9.68
C GLU A 169 -25.62 -19.81 11.07
N GLU A 170 -25.64 -18.72 11.84
CA GLU A 170 -26.35 -18.68 13.13
C GLU A 170 -27.88 -18.73 12.97
N GLU A 171 -28.46 -18.07 11.96
CA GLU A 171 -29.89 -18.14 11.67
C GLU A 171 -30.32 -19.54 11.19
N THR A 172 -29.53 -20.19 10.32
CA THR A 172 -29.83 -21.54 9.85
C THR A 172 -29.70 -22.58 10.96
N HIS A 173 -28.68 -22.46 11.82
CA HIS A 173 -28.58 -23.29 13.03
C HIS A 173 -29.74 -23.01 13.99
N GLY A 174 -30.11 -21.75 14.23
CA GLY A 174 -31.25 -21.36 15.05
C GLY A 174 -32.58 -21.89 14.51
N PHE A 175 -32.79 -21.83 13.20
CA PHE A 175 -33.96 -22.40 12.53
C PHE A 175 -34.01 -23.91 12.66
N LEU A 176 -32.89 -24.63 12.46
CA LEU A 176 -32.83 -26.07 12.66
C LEU A 176 -33.11 -26.45 14.12
N TYR A 177 -32.52 -25.75 15.09
CA TYR A 177 -32.79 -25.99 16.52
C TYR A 177 -34.26 -25.76 16.88
N ASN A 178 -34.88 -24.69 16.39
CA ASN A 178 -36.31 -24.42 16.63
C ASN A 178 -37.23 -25.41 15.88
N TRP A 179 -36.84 -25.82 14.67
CA TRP A 179 -37.58 -26.81 13.89
C TRP A 179 -37.52 -28.21 14.54
N PHE A 180 -36.34 -28.65 15.00
CA PHE A 180 -36.19 -29.89 15.76
C PHE A 180 -36.87 -29.82 17.14
N ALA A 181 -36.77 -28.70 17.86
CA ALA A 181 -37.47 -28.53 19.14
C ALA A 181 -39.01 -28.54 18.97
N GLY A 182 -39.52 -27.97 17.88
CA GLY A 182 -40.94 -27.99 17.51
C GLY A 182 -41.42 -29.33 16.91
N ALA A 183 -40.52 -30.22 16.49
CA ALA A 183 -40.84 -31.54 15.95
C ALA A 183 -41.17 -32.59 17.04
N CYS A 184 -40.99 -32.25 18.33
CA CYS A 184 -41.51 -33.05 19.44
C CYS A 184 -43.04 -32.96 19.64
N SER A 185 -43.75 -32.21 18.79
CA SER A 185 -45.22 -32.24 18.72
C SER A 185 -45.69 -33.33 17.76
N ALA A 186 -46.49 -34.28 18.28
CA ALA A 186 -46.90 -35.52 17.61
C ALA A 186 -47.55 -35.36 16.22
N GLU A 187 -48.08 -34.17 15.90
CA GLU A 187 -48.75 -33.90 14.62
C GLU A 187 -47.79 -33.80 13.43
N ARG A 188 -46.52 -33.41 13.64
CA ARG A 188 -45.55 -33.22 12.55
C ARG A 188 -44.81 -34.52 12.16
N VAL A 189 -44.76 -35.49 13.05
CA VAL A 189 -44.19 -36.84 12.78
C VAL A 189 -45.04 -37.58 11.73
N LEU A 190 -46.36 -37.40 11.75
CA LEU A 190 -47.28 -37.99 10.77
C LEU A 190 -47.08 -37.42 9.35
N VAL A 191 -46.75 -36.14 9.23
CA VAL A 191 -46.49 -35.50 7.93
C VAL A 191 -45.17 -36.00 7.35
N LEU A 192 -44.11 -36.13 8.16
CA LEU A 192 -42.83 -36.70 7.73
C LEU A 192 -42.96 -38.19 7.37
N ALA A 193 -43.69 -38.98 8.16
CA ALA A 193 -43.99 -40.38 7.83
C ALA A 193 -44.79 -40.47 6.51
N GLY A 194 -45.74 -39.57 6.28
CA GLY A 194 -46.50 -39.48 5.04
C GLY A 194 -45.63 -39.16 3.82
N ILE A 195 -44.71 -38.20 3.93
CA ILE A 195 -43.79 -37.82 2.84
C ILE A 195 -42.81 -38.96 2.51
N VAL A 196 -42.27 -39.64 3.52
CA VAL A 196 -41.38 -40.79 3.32
C VAL A 196 -42.13 -41.97 2.68
N LEU A 197 -43.37 -42.23 3.10
CA LEU A 197 -44.21 -43.26 2.49
C LEU A 197 -44.54 -42.92 1.02
N PHE A 198 -44.84 -41.64 0.74
CA PHE A 198 -45.14 -41.18 -0.61
C PHE A 198 -43.92 -41.27 -1.53
N ALA A 199 -42.73 -40.92 -1.04
CA ALA A 199 -41.48 -41.07 -1.78
C ALA A 199 -41.15 -42.54 -2.05
N ALA A 200 -41.34 -43.43 -1.07
CA ALA A 200 -41.12 -44.87 -1.25
C ALA A 200 -42.07 -45.47 -2.28
N ILE A 201 -43.36 -45.08 -2.24
CA ILE A 201 -44.36 -45.52 -3.24
C ILE A 201 -44.00 -44.99 -4.63
N PHE A 202 -43.57 -43.74 -4.74
CA PHE A 202 -43.19 -43.13 -6.02
C PHE A 202 -41.98 -43.82 -6.66
N VAL A 203 -40.96 -44.20 -5.88
CA VAL A 203 -39.80 -44.96 -6.35
C VAL A 203 -40.18 -46.36 -6.84
N VAL A 204 -41.10 -47.03 -6.14
CA VAL A 204 -41.60 -48.35 -6.54
C VAL A 204 -42.41 -48.27 -7.84
N ILE A 205 -43.24 -47.24 -8.01
CA ILE A 205 -44.02 -47.03 -9.25
C ILE A 205 -43.10 -46.74 -10.45
N LEU A 206 -42.08 -45.90 -10.27
CA LEU A 206 -41.08 -45.60 -11.30
C LEU A 206 -40.22 -46.81 -11.70
N SER A 207 -40.10 -47.82 -10.85
CA SER A 207 -39.33 -49.04 -11.12
C SER A 207 -40.12 -50.11 -11.89
N CYS A 208 -41.43 -49.92 -12.07
CA CYS A 208 -42.35 -50.85 -12.73
C CYS A 208 -42.81 -50.40 -14.13
N ILE A 209 -42.35 -49.23 -14.60
CA ILE A 209 -42.56 -48.69 -15.96
C ILE A 209 -41.28 -48.90 -16.76
#